data_AF-A0A6M0K5R7-F1
#
_entry.id   AF-A0A6M0K5R7-F1
#
_cell.length_a   1.000
_cell.length_b   1.000
_cell.length_c   1.000
_cell.angle_alpha   90.00
_cell.angle_beta   90.00
_cell.angle_gamma   90.00
#
_symmetry.space_group_name_H-M   'P 1'
#
loop_
_entity.id
_entity.type
_entity.pdbx_description
1 polymer ?
#
loop_
_entity_poly.entity_id
_entity_poly.type
_entity_poly.pdbx_seq_one_letter_code
_entity_poly.pdbx_strand_id
1 'polypeptide(L)' 'MANELLDTMLGQFQERLSLRALTAEARFLGGEAFVTIRGVEPSSAMNELARAIEQEFDELDLSLRITLRLS' A
#
# COMPACT_ATOMS: atom_id res chain seq x y z
N MET A 1 12.88 8.23 3.84
CA MET A 1 13.18 6.95 3.17
C MET A 1 11.96 6.05 3.08
N ALA A 2 11.54 5.35 4.14
CA ALA A 2 10.50 4.34 4.00
C ALA A 2 9.09 4.91 3.68
N ASN A 3 8.78 6.11 4.16
CA ASN A 3 7.55 6.83 3.77
C ASN A 3 7.60 7.34 2.31
N GLU A 4 8.76 7.81 1.82
CA GLU A 4 8.89 8.36 0.46
C GLU A 4 8.75 7.28 -0.62
N LEU A 5 9.31 6.09 -0.37
CA LEU A 5 9.12 4.93 -1.24
C LEU A 5 7.64 4.56 -1.34
N LEU A 6 6.93 4.60 -0.21
CA LEU A 6 5.53 4.22 -0.15
C LEU A 6 4.61 5.27 -0.78
N ASP A 7 4.89 6.55 -0.56
CA ASP A 7 4.19 7.65 -1.24
C ASP A 7 4.41 7.57 -2.77
N THR A 8 5.62 7.20 -3.20
CA THR A 8 5.94 6.98 -4.62
C THR A 8 5.18 5.79 -5.20
N MET A 9 5.15 4.64 -4.50
CA MET A 9 4.36 3.48 -4.92
C MET A 9 2.87 3.81 -5.02
N LEU A 10 2.33 4.55 -4.03
CA LEU A 10 0.94 4.97 -4.04
C LEU A 10 0.62 5.90 -5.19
N GLY A 11 1.50 6.85 -5.49
CA GLY A 11 1.36 7.70 -6.67
C GLY A 11 1.33 6.90 -7.97
N GLN A 12 2.28 5.97 -8.16
CA GLN A 12 2.34 5.11 -9.34
C GLN A 12 1.11 4.21 -9.49
N PHE A 13 0.57 3.71 -8.38
CA PHE A 13 -0.64 2.89 -8.39
C PHE A 13 -1.91 3.69 -8.68
N GLN A 14 -2.05 4.88 -8.10
CA GLN A 14 -3.16 5.79 -8.38
C GLN A 14 -3.19 6.18 -9.86
N GLU A 15 -2.02 6.40 -10.47
CA GLU A 15 -1.88 6.66 -11.90
C GLU A 15 -2.21 5.42 -12.75
N ARG A 16 -1.63 4.25 -12.44
CA ARG A 16 -1.85 3.02 -13.24
C ARG A 16 -3.29 2.53 -13.22
N LEU A 17 -3.97 2.61 -12.08
CA LEU A 17 -5.30 2.03 -11.94
C LEU A 17 -6.43 3.04 -12.24
N SER A 18 -6.12 4.32 -12.47
CA SER A 18 -7.13 5.40 -12.58
C SER A 18 -8.10 5.48 -11.38
N LEU A 19 -7.71 4.90 -10.23
CA LEU A 19 -8.54 4.80 -9.05
C LEU A 19 -8.28 5.99 -8.14
N ARG A 20 -8.93 7.11 -8.46
CA ARG A 20 -9.01 8.29 -7.57
C ARG A 20 -9.64 7.99 -6.21
N ALA A 21 -10.21 6.80 -6.04
CA ALA A 21 -10.98 6.39 -4.87
C ALA A 21 -10.20 5.49 -3.89
N LEU A 22 -8.95 5.14 -4.18
CA LEU A 22 -8.08 4.38 -3.29
C LEU A 22 -7.06 5.30 -2.61
N THR A 23 -6.95 5.19 -1.29
CA THR A 23 -5.90 5.83 -0.50
C THR A 23 -5.15 4.77 0.29
N ALA A 24 -3.91 5.02 0.67
CA ALA A 24 -3.25 4.19 1.67
C ALA A 24 -2.38 5.02 2.61
N GLU A 25 -2.13 4.47 3.79
CA GLU A 25 -1.28 5.06 4.81
C GLU A 25 -0.27 4.00 5.26
N ALA A 26 1.00 4.38 5.41
CA ALA A 26 2.00 3.51 6.05
C ALA A 26 2.51 4.09 7.36
N ARG A 27 2.82 3.18 8.29
CA ARG A 27 3.51 3.48 9.54
C ARG A 27 4.62 2.48 9.75
N PHE A 28 5.82 2.98 10.05
CA PHE A 28 6.95 2.14 10.42
C PHE A 28 7.10 2.14 11.93
N LEU A 29 7.03 0.95 12.53
CA LEU A 29 7.13 0.78 13.98
C LEU A 29 8.00 -0.44 14.26
N GLY A 30 9.13 -0.23 14.96
CA GLY A 30 9.96 -1.33 15.46
C GLY A 30 10.54 -2.27 14.38
N GLY A 31 10.75 -1.79 13.15
CA GLY A 31 11.23 -2.62 12.03
C GLY A 31 10.13 -3.29 11.21
N GLU A 32 8.86 -3.09 11.57
CA GLU A 32 7.70 -3.56 10.82
C GLU A 32 6.98 -2.39 10.13
N ALA A 33 6.58 -2.61 8.88
CA ALA A 33 5.78 -1.69 8.09
C ALA A 33 4.30 -2.06 8.21
N PHE A 34 3.47 -1.11 8.62
CA PHE A 34 2.03 -1.26 8.71
C PHE A 34 1.39 -0.42 7.62
N VAL A 35 0.78 -1.07 6.64
CA VAL A 35 0.13 -0.40 5.51
C VAL A 35 -1.37 -0.59 5.62
N THR A 36 -2.13 0.51 5.59
CA THR A 36 -3.59 0.48 5.54
C THR A 36 -4.05 1.00 4.19
N ILE A 37 -4.63 0.13 3.37
CA ILE A 37 -5.25 0.49 2.10
C ILE A 37 -6.74 0.73 2.34
N ARG A 38 -7.24 1.86 1.86
CA ARG A 38 -8.60 2.35 2.02
C ARG A 38 -9.27 2.48 0.66
N GLY A 39 -10.47 1.92 0.54
CA GLY A 39 -11.33 2.05 -0.64
C GLY A 39 -12.78 2.27 -0.26
N VAL A 40 -13.59 2.78 -1.19
CA VAL A 40 -15.05 2.95 -1.01
C VAL A 40 -15.80 1.62 -1.19
N GLU A 41 -15.25 0.69 -1.97
CA GLU A 41 -15.79 -0.64 -2.15
C GLU A 41 -14.67 -1.69 -2.22
N PRO A 42 -14.94 -2.95 -1.83
CA PRO A 42 -14.01 -4.04 -2.06
C PRO A 42 -13.76 -4.18 -3.57
N SER A 43 -12.53 -4.00 -3.99
CA SER A 43 -12.15 -4.10 -5.41
C SER A 43 -10.92 -4.98 -5.59
N SER A 44 -10.80 -5.59 -6.77
CA SER A 44 -9.58 -6.31 -7.17
C SER A 44 -8.35 -5.42 -7.06
N ALA A 45 -8.52 -4.13 -7.32
CA ALA A 45 -7.49 -3.13 -7.20
C ALA A 45 -6.92 -2.95 -5.78
N MET A 46 -7.73 -3.12 -4.72
CA MET A 46 -7.20 -3.13 -3.35
C MET A 46 -6.23 -4.29 -3.14
N ASN A 47 -6.56 -5.47 -3.70
CA ASN A 47 -5.70 -6.65 -3.60
C ASN A 47 -4.46 -6.53 -4.51
N GLU A 48 -4.60 -5.95 -5.70
CA GLU A 48 -3.47 -5.70 -6.60
C GLU A 48 -2.47 -4.71 -5.98
N LEU A 49 -2.96 -3.64 -5.35
CA LEU A 49 -2.12 -2.70 -4.61
C LEU A 49 -1.44 -3.39 -3.43
N ALA A 50 -2.17 -4.19 -2.65
CA ALA A 50 -1.58 -4.95 -1.55
C ALA A 50 -0.44 -5.85 -2.03
N ARG A 51 -0.67 -6.60 -3.11
CA ARG A 51 0.32 -7.52 -3.68
C ARG A 51 1.56 -6.80 -4.19
N ALA A 52 1.42 -5.62 -4.78
CA ALA A 52 2.56 -4.86 -5.24
C ALA A 52 3.37 -4.27 -4.10
N ILE A 53 2.71 -3.79 -3.04
CA ILE A 53 3.39 -3.36 -1.82
C ILE A 53 4.12 -4.55 -1.18
N GLU A 54 3.52 -5.74 -1.13
CA GLU A 54 4.21 -6.94 -0.65
C GLU A 54 5.49 -7.24 -1.45
N GLN A 55 5.43 -7.20 -2.78
CA GLN A 55 6.60 -7.47 -3.63
C GLN A 55 7.76 -6.51 -3.37
N GLU A 56 7.47 -5.21 -3.30
CA GLU A 56 8.49 -4.17 -3.08
C GLU A 56 9.13 -4.26 -1.69
N PHE A 57 8.38 -4.71 -0.68
CA PHE A 57 8.89 -4.86 0.68
C PHE A 57 9.65 -6.17 0.90
N ASP A 58 9.30 -7.24 0.18
CA ASP A 58 10.01 -8.52 0.20
C ASP A 58 11.44 -8.34 -0.35
N GLU A 59 11.62 -7.52 -1.39
CA GLU A 59 12.95 -7.16 -1.92
C GLU A 59 13.83 -6.41 -0.90
N LEU A 60 13.22 -5.80 0.13
CA LEU A 60 13.89 -5.04 1.16
C LEU A 60 14.13 -5.82 2.46
N ASP A 61 13.72 -7.09 2.54
CA ASP A 61 13.78 -7.94 3.73
C ASP A 61 13.11 -7.31 4.97
N LEU A 62 12.00 -6.58 4.73
CA LEU A 62 11.24 -5.90 5.77
C LEU A 62 9.96 -6.67 6.12
N SER A 63 9.67 -6.77 7.42
CA SER A 63 8.37 -7.31 7.87
C SER A 63 7.25 -6.33 7.52
N LEU A 64 6.21 -6.81 6.85
CA LEU A 64 5.09 -6.02 6.37
C LEU A 64 3.75 -6.60 6.84
N ARG A 65 2.84 -5.73 7.26
CA ARG A 65 1.44 -6.05 7.54
C ARG A 65 0.51 -5.11 6.78
N ILE A 66 -0.27 -5.68 5.86
CA ILE A 66 -1.28 -4.94 5.10
C ILE A 66 -2.67 -5.12 5.70
N THR A 67 -3.40 -4.02 5.85
CA THR A 67 -4.81 -4.01 6.24
C THR A 67 -5.63 -3.36 5.15
N LEU A 68 -6.66 -4.07 4.65
CA LEU A 68 -7.65 -3.50 3.75
C LEU A 68 -8.84 -2.98 4.57
N ARG A 69 -9.24 -1.74 4.34
CA ARG A 69 -10.35 -1.09 5.04
C ARG A 69 -11.29 -0.38 4.07
N LEU A 70 -12.59 -0.52 4.29
CA LEU A 70 -13.59 0.29 3.60
C LEU A 70 -13.74 1.63 4.33
N SER A 71 -13.85 2.72 3.56
CA SER A 71 -14.00 4.09 4.08
C SER A 71 -15.42 4.61 3.90
#